data_AF-A0A531LI04-F1
#
_entry.id   AF-A0A531LI04-F1
#
_cell.length_a   1.000
_cell.length_b   1.000
_cell.length_c   1.000
_cell.angle_alpha   90.00
_cell.angle_beta   90.00
_cell.angle_gamma   90.00
#
_symmetry.space_group_name_H-M   'P 1'
#
loop_
_entity.id
_entity.type
_entity.pdbx_description
1 polymer ?
#
loop_
_entity_poly.entity_id
_entity_poly.type
_entity_poly.pdbx_seq_one_letter_code
_entity_poly.pdbx_strand_id
1 'polypeptide(L)'
;MTAVFDPSPTPPAETLAVLSLLCPEVVRDIEQNWNAPVSDYARHLWRPVARPASGPAIAARSILREVLHQRLGVIMQPEQICKVLDEFEFRPVIQSGLHCLLLMDRITFDALLLAWLGAVENRLSAFFGFMGTTMTMETIGREGPGWLDVGDDKINLFGMGRHKLCRKSACVAGPVTLNKRALEAVGDETDASRWLGTLLASHDKVFGTAADALIALNEDLVADWDRSGMAQPVFIDDRLAAAAMARHLEYD
;
A
#
# COMPACT_ATOMS: atom_id res chain seq x y z
N MET A 1 41.19 16.84 5.56
CA MET A 1 40.27 16.15 4.63
C MET A 1 39.16 17.14 4.27
N THR A 2 39.28 17.80 3.13
CA THR A 2 38.26 18.68 2.58
C THR A 2 37.11 17.83 2.05
N ALA A 3 35.92 17.97 2.64
CA ALA A 3 34.71 17.36 2.11
C ALA A 3 34.48 17.93 0.72
N VAL A 4 34.55 17.06 -0.30
CA VAL A 4 34.07 17.38 -1.64
C VAL A 4 32.56 17.48 -1.51
N PHE A 5 32.03 18.70 -1.61
CA PHE A 5 30.60 18.91 -1.82
C PHE A 5 30.28 18.33 -3.20
N ASP A 6 29.60 17.19 -3.22
CA ASP A 6 28.98 16.68 -4.44
C ASP A 6 27.95 17.74 -4.87
N PRO A 7 28.00 18.27 -6.11
CA PRO A 7 26.99 19.22 -6.56
C PRO A 7 25.62 18.56 -6.48
N SER A 8 24.63 19.27 -5.91
CA SER A 8 23.26 18.80 -5.90
C SER A 8 22.88 18.34 -7.32
N PRO A 9 22.32 17.13 -7.48
CA PRO A 9 21.96 16.63 -8.80
C PRO A 9 21.09 17.67 -9.51
N THR A 10 21.30 17.88 -10.79
CA THR A 10 20.46 18.80 -11.57
C THR A 10 19.26 18.06 -12.15
N PRO A 11 18.12 18.73 -12.36
CA PRO A 11 16.97 18.11 -13.02
C PRO A 11 17.33 17.61 -14.43
N PRO A 12 16.76 16.48 -14.90
CA PRO A 12 17.06 15.92 -16.21
C PRO A 12 16.46 16.78 -17.32
N ALA A 13 17.23 17.78 -17.77
CA ALA A 13 16.78 18.85 -18.66
C ALA A 13 16.10 18.35 -19.95
N GLU A 14 16.64 17.30 -20.59
CA GLU A 14 16.04 16.73 -21.82
C GLU A 14 14.68 16.09 -21.54
N THR A 15 14.55 15.35 -20.44
CA THR A 15 13.28 14.71 -20.05
C THR A 15 12.23 15.76 -19.69
N LEU A 16 12.63 16.81 -18.96
CA LEU A 16 11.75 17.93 -18.61
C LEU A 16 11.33 18.75 -19.83
N ALA A 17 12.22 18.96 -20.80
CA ALA A 17 11.87 19.63 -22.05
C ALA A 17 10.77 18.86 -22.80
N VAL A 18 10.88 17.55 -22.93
CA VAL A 18 9.84 16.70 -23.54
C VAL A 18 8.55 16.71 -22.71
N LEU A 19 8.65 16.52 -21.40
CA LEU A 19 7.49 16.55 -20.49
C LEU A 19 6.76 17.88 -20.52
N SER A 20 7.45 19.00 -20.72
CA SER A 20 6.84 20.34 -20.71
C SER A 20 5.83 20.54 -21.83
N LEU A 21 5.97 19.77 -22.92
CA LEU A 21 5.04 19.76 -24.05
C LEU A 21 3.71 19.06 -23.70
N LEU A 22 3.73 18.15 -22.71
CA LEU A 22 2.59 17.33 -22.31
C LEU A 22 1.95 17.81 -21.00
N CYS A 23 2.79 18.11 -20.02
CA CYS A 23 2.43 18.39 -18.63
C CYS A 23 3.27 19.56 -18.09
N PRO A 24 3.10 20.80 -18.58
CA PRO A 24 3.94 21.95 -18.21
C PRO A 24 3.89 22.29 -16.71
N GLU A 25 2.76 22.01 -16.05
CA GLU A 25 2.63 22.21 -14.60
C GLU A 25 3.50 21.22 -13.80
N VAL A 26 3.54 19.95 -14.21
CA VAL A 26 4.40 18.93 -13.58
C VAL A 26 5.87 19.31 -13.74
N VAL A 27 6.28 19.80 -14.90
CA VAL A 27 7.67 20.25 -15.10
C VAL A 27 8.01 21.41 -14.20
N ARG A 28 7.13 22.41 -14.09
CA ARG A 28 7.34 23.56 -13.19
C ARG A 28 7.50 23.10 -11.75
N ASP A 29 6.66 22.16 -11.30
CA ASP A 29 6.75 21.61 -9.94
C ASP A 29 8.07 20.87 -9.72
N ILE A 30 8.51 20.05 -10.69
CA ILE A 30 9.79 19.35 -10.60
C ILE A 30 10.96 20.34 -10.56
N GLU A 31 10.98 21.35 -11.42
CA GLU A 31 12.05 22.36 -11.44
C GLU A 31 12.11 23.16 -10.13
N GLN A 32 10.96 23.54 -9.57
CA GLN A 32 10.88 24.30 -8.33
C GLN A 32 11.26 23.47 -7.10
N ASN A 33 10.94 22.16 -7.11
CA ASN A 33 11.06 21.29 -5.94
C ASN A 33 12.11 20.19 -6.11
N TRP A 34 12.97 20.24 -7.13
CA TRP A 34 13.92 19.18 -7.45
C TRP A 34 14.81 18.78 -6.27
N ASN A 35 15.29 19.78 -5.53
CA ASN A 35 16.15 19.60 -4.37
C ASN A 35 15.36 19.56 -3.05
N ALA A 36 14.02 19.61 -3.10
CA ALA A 36 13.21 19.50 -1.90
C ALA A 36 13.30 18.07 -1.35
N PRO A 37 13.35 17.89 -0.02
CA PRO A 37 13.21 16.58 0.59
C PRO A 37 11.93 15.88 0.13
N VAL A 38 11.99 14.56 -0.12
CA VAL A 38 10.80 13.75 -0.45
C VAL A 38 9.71 13.90 0.62
N SER A 39 10.08 14.16 1.87
CA SER A 39 9.15 14.43 2.97
C SER A 39 8.33 15.70 2.76
N ASP A 40 8.86 16.73 2.11
CA ASP A 40 8.09 17.95 1.81
C ASP A 40 7.04 17.67 0.75
N TYR A 41 7.39 16.87 -0.27
CA TYR A 41 6.43 16.40 -1.27
C TYR A 41 5.34 15.51 -0.65
N ALA A 42 5.73 14.53 0.18
CA ALA A 42 4.79 13.67 0.88
C ALA A 42 3.87 14.47 1.81
N ARG A 43 4.40 15.44 2.55
CA ARG A 43 3.61 16.34 3.41
C ARG A 43 2.57 17.10 2.60
N HIS A 44 2.97 17.62 1.44
CA HIS A 44 2.10 18.38 0.54
C HIS A 44 0.93 17.54 -0.03
N LEU A 45 1.19 16.29 -0.39
CA LEU A 45 0.16 15.36 -0.88
C LEU A 45 -0.91 15.05 0.19
N TRP A 46 -0.53 15.06 1.48
CA TRP A 46 -1.42 14.83 2.62
C TRP A 46 -1.97 16.12 3.26
N ARG A 47 -1.92 17.24 2.54
CA ARG A 47 -2.49 18.50 3.03
C ARG A 47 -4.00 18.39 3.26
N PRO A 48 -4.58 19.18 4.19
CA PRO A 48 -6.02 19.27 4.34
C PRO A 48 -6.71 19.69 3.04
N VAL A 49 -7.88 19.11 2.77
CA VAL A 49 -8.76 19.52 1.67
C VAL A 49 -10.10 20.00 2.21
N ALA A 50 -10.81 20.80 1.41
CA ALA A 50 -12.16 21.21 1.75
C ALA A 50 -13.09 20.00 1.85
N ARG A 51 -13.97 20.02 2.84
CA ARG A 51 -15.01 18.99 2.98
C ARG A 51 -15.99 19.04 1.79
N PRO A 52 -16.63 17.92 1.44
CA PRO A 52 -17.68 17.91 0.43
C PRO A 52 -18.78 18.92 0.74
N ALA A 53 -19.18 19.72 -0.24
CA ALA A 53 -20.19 20.76 -0.07
C ALA A 53 -21.57 20.38 -0.63
N SER A 54 -21.64 19.48 -1.61
CA SER A 54 -22.90 19.06 -2.22
C SER A 54 -23.53 17.89 -1.45
N GLY A 55 -24.86 17.84 -1.42
CA GLY A 55 -25.61 16.74 -0.80
C GLY A 55 -25.14 15.35 -1.24
N PRO A 56 -25.01 15.06 -2.55
CA PRO A 56 -24.51 13.77 -3.03
C PRO A 56 -23.10 13.43 -2.55
N ALA A 57 -22.19 14.41 -2.54
CA ALA A 57 -20.81 14.17 -2.13
C ALA A 57 -20.70 13.98 -0.59
N ILE A 58 -21.56 14.65 0.19
CA ILE A 58 -21.68 14.43 1.64
C ILE A 58 -22.22 13.02 1.91
N ALA A 59 -23.27 12.61 1.21
CA ALA A 59 -23.83 11.26 1.32
C ALA A 59 -22.78 10.18 0.96
N ALA A 60 -22.04 10.40 -0.14
CA ALA A 60 -20.95 9.51 -0.55
C ALA A 60 -19.84 9.38 0.50
N ARG A 61 -19.43 10.52 1.07
CA ARG A 61 -18.44 10.55 2.14
C ARG A 61 -18.94 9.80 3.38
N SER A 62 -20.21 9.93 3.73
CA SER A 62 -20.82 9.20 4.85
C SER A 62 -20.79 7.69 4.63
N ILE A 63 -21.16 7.22 3.44
CA ILE A 63 -21.11 5.78 3.09
C ILE A 63 -19.68 5.24 3.20
N LEU A 64 -18.71 5.96 2.62
CA LEU A 64 -17.30 5.56 2.73
C LEU A 64 -16.85 5.51 4.20
N ARG A 65 -17.23 6.50 5.02
CA ARG A 65 -16.90 6.55 6.44
C ARG A 65 -17.48 5.35 7.21
N GLU A 66 -18.72 4.96 6.93
CA GLU A 66 -19.36 3.78 7.54
C GLU A 66 -18.61 2.48 7.19
N VAL A 67 -18.27 2.31 5.92
CA VAL A 67 -17.55 1.11 5.45
C VAL A 67 -16.13 1.07 6.03
N LEU A 68 -15.44 2.21 6.09
CA LEU A 68 -14.13 2.30 6.75
C LEU A 68 -14.23 2.02 8.25
N HIS A 69 -15.27 2.50 8.93
CA HIS A 69 -15.50 2.21 10.34
C HIS A 69 -15.58 0.69 10.60
N GLN A 70 -16.29 -0.06 9.75
CA GLN A 70 -16.37 -1.51 9.85
C GLN A 70 -14.99 -2.17 9.68
N ARG A 71 -14.21 -1.73 8.69
CA ARG A 71 -12.84 -2.25 8.49
C ARG A 71 -11.93 -1.97 9.68
N LEU A 72 -11.98 -0.74 10.20
CA LEU A 72 -11.18 -0.33 11.35
C LEU A 72 -11.55 -1.10 12.62
N GLY A 73 -12.83 -1.47 12.79
CA GLY A 73 -13.30 -2.29 13.91
C GLY A 73 -12.67 -3.68 14.01
N VAL A 74 -12.02 -4.16 12.95
CA VAL A 74 -11.28 -5.44 12.96
C VAL A 74 -9.84 -5.28 13.46
N ILE A 75 -9.27 -4.08 13.38
CA ILE A 75 -7.82 -3.84 13.56
C ILE A 75 -7.47 -2.77 14.61
N MET A 76 -8.46 -2.06 15.15
CA MET A 76 -8.26 -0.93 16.07
C MET A 76 -9.27 -0.93 17.21
N GLN A 77 -8.91 -0.31 18.33
CA GLN A 77 -9.83 -0.06 19.45
C GLN A 77 -10.79 1.10 19.14
N PRO A 78 -12.02 1.11 19.68
CA PRO A 78 -13.04 2.11 19.36
C PRO A 78 -12.58 3.57 19.45
N GLU A 79 -11.76 3.91 20.44
CA GLU A 79 -11.26 5.28 20.63
C GLU A 79 -10.32 5.72 19.50
N GLN A 80 -9.55 4.78 18.95
CA GLN A 80 -8.64 5.03 17.81
C GLN A 80 -9.44 5.20 16.52
N ILE A 81 -10.53 4.45 16.35
CA ILE A 81 -11.38 4.51 15.14
C ILE A 81 -11.94 5.92 14.94
N CYS A 82 -12.52 6.51 15.99
CA CYS A 82 -13.09 7.87 15.90
C CYS A 82 -12.02 8.90 15.48
N LYS A 83 -10.83 8.83 16.10
CA LYS A 83 -9.72 9.72 15.77
C LYS A 83 -9.27 9.56 14.31
N VAL A 84 -9.05 8.33 13.86
CA VAL A 84 -8.61 8.03 12.49
C VAL A 84 -9.63 8.53 11.46
N LEU A 85 -10.92 8.27 11.68
CA LEU A 85 -11.97 8.71 10.78
C LEU A 85 -12.10 10.24 10.75
N ASP A 86 -11.96 10.92 11.89
CA ASP A 86 -11.97 12.38 11.94
C ASP A 86 -10.77 13.00 11.23
N GLU A 87 -9.57 12.42 11.37
CA GLU A 87 -8.38 12.83 10.61
C GLU A 87 -8.60 12.63 9.11
N PHE A 88 -9.19 11.49 8.70
CA PHE A 88 -9.51 11.17 7.32
C PHE A 88 -10.51 12.16 6.68
N GLU A 89 -11.46 12.69 7.44
CA GLU A 89 -12.40 13.71 6.93
C GLU A 89 -11.71 14.99 6.45
N PHE A 90 -10.58 15.36 7.06
CA PHE A 90 -9.81 16.53 6.65
C PHE A 90 -8.73 16.19 5.63
N ARG A 91 -8.23 14.96 5.63
CA ARG A 91 -7.16 14.47 4.75
C ARG A 91 -7.53 13.11 4.16
N PRO A 92 -8.48 13.05 3.22
CA PRO A 92 -9.04 11.81 2.69
C PRO A 92 -8.13 11.19 1.63
N VAL A 93 -6.87 10.95 1.98
CA VAL A 93 -5.87 10.39 1.07
C VAL A 93 -5.87 8.87 1.19
N ILE A 94 -5.99 8.20 0.05
CA ILE A 94 -5.82 6.75 -0.09
C ILE A 94 -4.68 6.54 -1.09
N GLN A 95 -3.58 5.95 -0.62
CA GLN A 95 -2.48 5.58 -1.49
C GLN A 95 -2.91 4.43 -2.40
N SER A 96 -2.99 4.69 -3.70
CA SER A 96 -3.18 3.67 -4.72
C SER A 96 -1.82 3.15 -5.25
N GLY A 97 -1.85 2.14 -6.11
CA GLY A 97 -0.64 1.58 -6.70
C GLY A 97 0.07 0.54 -5.82
N LEU A 98 -0.46 0.25 -4.64
CA LEU A 98 -0.12 -0.95 -3.90
C LEU A 98 -0.83 -2.12 -4.60
N HIS A 99 -0.09 -2.88 -5.41
CA HIS A 99 -0.61 -4.15 -5.92
C HIS A 99 -0.76 -5.12 -4.74
N CYS A 100 -1.62 -6.14 -4.88
CA CYS A 100 -1.72 -7.22 -3.88
C CYS A 100 -0.45 -8.07 -3.88
N LEU A 101 0.65 -7.50 -3.39
CA LEU A 101 1.99 -8.06 -3.30
C LEU A 101 2.50 -7.85 -1.86
N LEU A 102 3.55 -8.58 -1.49
CA LEU A 102 4.21 -8.38 -0.20
C LEU A 102 5.06 -7.11 -0.22
N LEU A 103 5.24 -6.47 0.93
CA LEU A 103 6.11 -5.28 1.10
C LEU A 103 7.59 -5.52 0.78
N MET A 104 7.97 -6.76 0.50
CA MET A 104 9.30 -7.08 -0.01
C MET A 104 9.47 -6.65 -1.48
N ASP A 105 8.37 -6.54 -2.23
CA ASP A 105 8.39 -5.95 -3.56
C ASP A 105 8.74 -4.46 -3.48
N ARG A 106 9.74 -4.03 -4.25
CA ARG A 106 10.29 -2.67 -4.17
C ARG A 106 9.26 -1.59 -4.47
N ILE A 107 8.44 -1.79 -5.49
CA ILE A 107 7.43 -0.82 -5.92
C ILE A 107 6.36 -0.68 -4.82
N THR A 108 5.92 -1.82 -4.27
CA THR A 108 4.97 -1.87 -3.16
C THR A 108 5.53 -1.19 -1.92
N PHE A 109 6.79 -1.43 -1.58
CA PHE A 109 7.47 -0.77 -0.46
C PHE A 109 7.60 0.74 -0.65
N ASP A 110 8.05 1.20 -1.82
CA ASP A 110 8.23 2.63 -2.10
C ASP A 110 6.88 3.38 -2.05
N ALA A 111 5.81 2.77 -2.56
CA ALA A 111 4.46 3.32 -2.45
C ALA A 111 3.97 3.39 -0.99
N LEU A 112 4.23 2.34 -0.19
CA LEU A 112 3.91 2.34 1.24
C LEU A 112 4.72 3.38 2.02
N LEU A 113 6.02 3.47 1.75
CA LEU A 113 6.93 4.42 2.39
C LEU A 113 6.47 5.85 2.15
N LEU A 114 6.05 6.18 0.91
CA LEU A 114 5.51 7.50 0.59
C LEU A 114 4.23 7.81 1.39
N ALA A 115 3.32 6.83 1.50
CA ALA A 115 2.09 6.99 2.27
C ALA A 115 2.34 7.16 3.77
N TRP A 116 3.25 6.35 4.31
CA TRP A 116 3.70 6.43 5.70
C TRP A 116 4.34 7.79 5.98
N LEU A 117 5.24 8.26 5.11
CA LEU A 117 5.91 9.55 5.26
C LEU A 117 4.91 10.70 5.22
N GLY A 118 3.95 10.67 4.28
CA GLY A 118 2.89 11.69 4.19
C GLY A 118 2.04 11.77 5.47
N ALA A 119 1.71 10.62 6.06
CA ALA A 119 0.98 10.55 7.32
C ALA A 119 1.80 11.03 8.51
N VAL A 120 3.05 10.59 8.64
CA VAL A 120 3.97 11.02 9.71
C VAL A 120 4.21 12.52 9.68
N GLU A 121 4.49 13.09 8.51
CA GLU A 121 4.72 14.52 8.32
C GLU A 121 3.46 15.36 8.61
N ASN A 122 2.28 14.77 8.51
CA ASN A 122 1.00 15.38 8.88
C ASN A 122 0.50 14.97 10.27
N ARG A 123 1.29 14.20 11.03
CA ARG A 123 0.96 13.68 12.37
C ARG A 123 -0.36 12.91 12.43
N LEU A 124 -0.64 12.13 11.40
CA LEU A 124 -1.83 11.28 11.33
C LEU A 124 -1.58 9.97 12.06
N SER A 125 -2.62 9.47 12.72
CA SER A 125 -2.58 8.22 13.46
C SER A 125 -2.63 6.98 12.56
N ALA A 126 -3.08 7.14 11.32
CA ALA A 126 -3.13 6.07 10.33
C ALA A 126 -2.96 6.59 8.90
N PHE A 127 -2.63 5.69 7.98
CA PHE A 127 -2.64 5.93 6.54
C PHE A 127 -3.37 4.81 5.81
N PHE A 128 -4.07 5.15 4.72
CA PHE A 128 -4.89 4.20 3.98
C PHE A 128 -4.19 3.78 2.70
N GLY A 129 -4.02 2.47 2.51
CA GLY A 129 -3.44 1.87 1.31
C GLY A 129 -4.47 1.02 0.59
N PHE A 130 -4.70 1.29 -0.71
CA PHE A 130 -5.57 0.47 -1.55
C PHE A 130 -4.76 -0.63 -2.23
N MET A 131 -4.96 -1.86 -1.77
CA MET A 131 -4.37 -3.09 -2.31
C MET A 131 -5.24 -3.60 -3.46
N GLY A 132 -4.76 -3.50 -4.70
CA GLY A 132 -5.48 -4.03 -5.87
C GLY A 132 -5.48 -5.56 -5.91
N THR A 133 -6.64 -6.19 -5.70
CA THR A 133 -6.84 -7.65 -5.55
C THR A 133 -7.53 -8.31 -6.74
N THR A 134 -8.07 -7.55 -7.69
CA THR A 134 -8.73 -8.08 -8.90
C THR A 134 -7.77 -8.76 -9.90
N MET A 135 -6.46 -8.60 -9.72
CA MET A 135 -5.45 -9.26 -10.53
C MET A 135 -5.39 -10.77 -10.29
N THR A 136 -4.97 -11.53 -11.32
CA THR A 136 -4.64 -12.95 -11.19
C THR A 136 -3.44 -13.14 -10.26
N MET A 137 -3.37 -14.29 -9.59
CA MET A 137 -2.24 -14.67 -8.75
C MET A 137 -0.90 -14.73 -9.51
N GLU A 138 -0.95 -15.03 -10.82
CA GLU A 138 0.15 -14.81 -11.76
C GLU A 138 -0.32 -13.84 -12.85
N THR A 139 0.23 -12.63 -12.89
CA THR A 139 -0.11 -11.62 -13.91
C THR A 139 0.65 -11.85 -15.19
N ILE A 140 1.96 -12.05 -15.06
CA ILE A 140 2.91 -12.41 -16.10
C ILE A 140 3.82 -13.49 -15.50
N GLY A 141 4.42 -14.35 -16.30
CA GLY A 141 5.14 -15.54 -15.83
C GLY A 141 6.03 -15.29 -14.60
N ARG A 142 5.73 -16.00 -13.51
CA ARG A 142 6.41 -15.87 -12.19
C ARG A 142 6.27 -14.51 -11.49
N GLU A 143 5.31 -13.68 -11.88
CA GLU A 143 5.04 -12.38 -11.26
C GLU A 143 3.60 -12.29 -10.77
N GLY A 144 3.37 -11.50 -9.72
CA GLY A 144 2.06 -11.29 -9.14
C GLY A 144 1.92 -11.84 -7.72
N PRO A 145 0.70 -11.75 -7.15
CA PRO A 145 0.41 -12.08 -5.75
C PRO A 145 0.89 -13.47 -5.30
N GLY A 146 0.92 -14.43 -6.22
CA GLY A 146 1.30 -15.82 -5.94
C GLY A 146 2.79 -16.09 -5.90
N TRP A 147 3.61 -15.10 -6.19
CA TRP A 147 5.05 -15.22 -6.33
C TRP A 147 5.76 -14.31 -5.34
N LEU A 148 6.77 -14.86 -4.69
CA LEU A 148 7.66 -14.15 -3.80
C LEU A 148 9.00 -13.99 -4.49
N ASP A 149 9.41 -12.75 -4.69
CA ASP A 149 10.74 -12.42 -5.17
C ASP A 149 11.73 -12.55 -4.00
N VAL A 150 12.74 -13.39 -4.17
CA VAL A 150 13.79 -13.61 -3.17
C VAL A 150 15.16 -13.10 -3.65
N GLY A 151 15.23 -12.36 -4.76
CA GLY A 151 16.48 -11.87 -5.34
C GLY A 151 16.80 -12.60 -6.64
N ASP A 152 17.55 -13.71 -6.57
CA ASP A 152 17.96 -14.44 -7.77
C ASP A 152 16.85 -15.39 -8.30
N ASP A 153 15.78 -15.58 -7.53
CA ASP A 153 14.66 -16.43 -7.93
C ASP A 153 13.27 -15.90 -7.50
N LYS A 154 12.22 -16.45 -8.12
CA LYS A 154 10.82 -16.18 -7.75
C LYS A 154 10.12 -17.45 -7.32
N ILE A 155 9.78 -17.56 -6.03
CA ILE A 155 9.24 -18.80 -5.46
C ILE A 155 7.73 -18.67 -5.28
N ASN A 156 7.01 -19.75 -5.52
CA ASN A 156 5.57 -19.80 -5.35
C ASN A 156 5.18 -19.71 -3.87
N LEU A 157 4.60 -18.58 -3.49
CA LEU A 157 4.26 -18.22 -2.10
C LEU A 157 3.20 -19.15 -1.50
N PHE A 158 2.30 -19.72 -2.31
CA PHE A 158 1.18 -20.55 -1.83
C PHE A 158 1.32 -22.04 -2.16
N GLY A 159 2.41 -22.45 -2.82
CA GLY A 159 2.62 -23.83 -3.26
C GLY A 159 1.57 -24.33 -4.27
N MET A 160 0.84 -23.44 -4.91
CA MET A 160 -0.26 -23.79 -5.82
C MET A 160 0.25 -24.18 -7.20
N GLY A 161 -0.33 -25.17 -7.86
CA GLY A 161 0.02 -25.44 -9.26
C GLY A 161 -0.18 -24.21 -10.15
N ARG A 162 0.76 -23.94 -11.09
CA ARG A 162 0.76 -22.75 -11.96
C ARG A 162 -0.58 -22.47 -12.64
N HIS A 163 -1.29 -23.52 -13.07
CA HIS A 163 -2.63 -23.40 -13.63
C HIS A 163 -3.63 -22.65 -12.74
N LYS A 164 -3.56 -22.84 -11.42
CA LYS A 164 -4.40 -22.11 -10.47
C LYS A 164 -3.94 -20.66 -10.33
N LEU A 165 -2.63 -20.41 -10.37
CA LEU A 165 -2.08 -19.07 -10.27
C LEU A 165 -2.52 -18.17 -11.44
N CYS A 166 -2.43 -18.67 -12.68
CA CYS A 166 -2.77 -17.87 -13.87
C CYS A 166 -4.28 -17.63 -14.08
N ARG A 167 -5.16 -18.28 -13.30
CA ARG A 167 -6.62 -18.27 -13.56
C ARG A 167 -7.47 -17.70 -12.44
N LYS A 168 -6.94 -17.65 -11.21
CA LYS A 168 -7.68 -17.14 -10.06
C LYS A 168 -7.19 -15.76 -9.71
N SER A 169 -8.12 -14.85 -9.41
CA SER A 169 -7.80 -13.55 -8.81
C SER A 169 -7.42 -13.75 -7.33
N ALA A 170 -6.54 -12.89 -6.81
CA ALA A 170 -6.15 -12.90 -5.39
C ALA A 170 -7.35 -12.74 -4.45
N CYS A 171 -8.36 -11.98 -4.87
CA CYS A 171 -9.62 -11.76 -4.15
C CYS A 171 -10.44 -13.04 -3.94
N VAL A 172 -10.27 -14.08 -4.78
CA VAL A 172 -11.08 -15.32 -4.73
C VAL A 172 -10.24 -16.60 -4.62
N ALA A 173 -8.91 -16.49 -4.74
CA ALA A 173 -8.02 -17.63 -4.64
C ALA A 173 -7.96 -18.11 -3.19
N GLY A 174 -8.77 -19.10 -2.84
CA GLY A 174 -8.82 -19.64 -1.49
C GLY A 174 -9.59 -20.96 -1.33
N PRO A 175 -9.53 -21.57 -0.14
CA PRO A 175 -8.63 -21.22 0.96
C PRO A 175 -7.15 -21.46 0.59
N VAL A 176 -6.21 -20.76 1.23
CA VAL A 176 -4.77 -20.89 0.98
C VAL A 176 -3.93 -20.99 2.26
N THR A 177 -2.76 -21.59 2.14
CA THR A 177 -1.70 -21.65 3.15
C THR A 177 -0.40 -21.14 2.53
N LEU A 178 0.53 -20.68 3.36
CA LEU A 178 1.84 -20.24 2.88
C LEU A 178 2.77 -21.44 2.66
N ASN A 179 3.55 -21.39 1.58
CA ASN A 179 4.58 -22.36 1.31
C ASN A 179 5.79 -22.07 2.20
N LYS A 180 5.97 -22.89 3.25
CA LYS A 180 7.09 -22.74 4.20
C LYS A 180 8.46 -22.59 3.52
N ARG A 181 8.73 -23.35 2.46
CA ARG A 181 10.00 -23.25 1.71
C ARG A 181 10.17 -21.90 1.04
N ALA A 182 9.08 -21.28 0.56
CA ALA A 182 9.14 -19.94 -0.01
C ALA A 182 9.50 -18.91 1.07
N LEU A 183 8.94 -19.05 2.27
CA LEU A 183 9.24 -18.16 3.39
C LEU A 183 10.69 -18.33 3.88
N GLU A 184 11.17 -19.58 3.98
CA GLU A 184 12.55 -19.89 4.40
C GLU A 184 13.59 -19.30 3.45
N ALA A 185 13.31 -19.30 2.13
CA ALA A 185 14.21 -18.74 1.13
C ALA A 185 14.43 -17.22 1.24
N VAL A 186 13.57 -16.49 1.97
CA VAL A 186 13.77 -15.06 2.26
C VAL A 186 15.03 -14.81 3.09
N GLY A 187 15.47 -15.81 3.86
CA GLY A 187 16.62 -15.70 4.74
C GLY A 187 17.98 -15.62 4.03
N ASP A 188 18.07 -16.05 2.78
CA ASP A 188 19.36 -16.39 2.17
C ASP A 188 19.94 -15.28 1.26
N GLU A 189 19.13 -14.32 0.78
CA GLU A 189 19.54 -13.45 -0.35
C GLU A 189 19.27 -11.93 -0.21
N THR A 190 18.74 -11.42 0.91
CA THR A 190 18.52 -9.95 1.10
C THR A 190 18.53 -9.48 2.58
N ASP A 191 18.47 -8.15 2.80
CA ASP A 191 18.14 -7.51 4.10
C ASP A 191 16.78 -7.96 4.67
N ALA A 192 15.98 -8.73 3.92
CA ALA A 192 14.70 -9.29 4.36
C ALA A 192 14.84 -10.46 5.33
N SER A 193 16.05 -10.95 5.60
CA SER A 193 16.30 -11.93 6.68
C SER A 193 15.75 -11.47 8.03
N ARG A 194 15.70 -10.16 8.28
CA ARG A 194 15.04 -9.56 9.48
C ARG A 194 13.55 -9.91 9.58
N TRP A 195 12.88 -10.07 8.45
CA TRP A 195 11.44 -10.36 8.37
C TRP A 195 11.12 -11.86 8.37
N LEU A 196 12.12 -12.74 8.34
CA LEU A 196 11.91 -14.19 8.32
C LEU A 196 11.09 -14.67 9.51
N GLY A 197 11.38 -14.16 10.72
CA GLY A 197 10.60 -14.50 11.92
C GLY A 197 9.13 -14.10 11.79
N THR A 198 8.86 -12.91 11.28
CA THR A 198 7.52 -12.38 11.03
C THR A 198 6.76 -13.22 9.99
N LEU A 199 7.41 -13.57 8.88
CA LEU A 199 6.81 -14.40 7.83
C LEU A 199 6.50 -15.82 8.34
N LEU A 200 7.46 -16.46 9.03
CA LEU A 200 7.29 -17.82 9.56
C LEU A 200 6.20 -17.89 10.63
N ALA A 201 5.92 -16.83 11.38
CA ALA A 201 4.83 -16.80 12.35
C ALA A 201 3.44 -17.02 11.71
N SER A 202 3.32 -16.79 10.40
CA SER A 202 2.08 -16.96 9.64
C SER A 202 2.00 -18.26 8.85
N HIS A 203 3.02 -19.13 8.89
CA HIS A 203 3.10 -20.31 8.01
C HIS A 203 2.00 -21.36 8.24
N ASP A 204 1.58 -21.55 9.50
CA ASP A 204 0.53 -22.52 9.88
C ASP A 204 -0.88 -21.95 9.73
N LYS A 205 -1.02 -20.66 9.36
CA LYS A 205 -2.32 -20.02 9.20
C LYS A 205 -2.98 -20.48 7.89
N VAL A 206 -4.31 -20.67 7.95
CA VAL A 206 -5.15 -20.87 6.77
C VAL A 206 -5.93 -19.58 6.54
N PHE A 207 -5.78 -19.00 5.35
CA PHE A 207 -6.45 -17.77 4.97
C PHE A 207 -7.64 -18.06 4.05
N GLY A 208 -8.70 -17.27 4.20
CA GLY A 208 -9.90 -17.38 3.37
C GLY A 208 -9.59 -17.18 1.89
N THR A 209 -8.72 -16.22 1.59
CA THR A 209 -8.24 -15.90 0.25
C THR A 209 -6.75 -15.52 0.27
N ALA A 210 -6.11 -15.48 -0.89
CA ALA A 210 -4.75 -14.97 -1.02
C ALA A 210 -4.63 -13.49 -0.71
N ALA A 211 -5.65 -12.69 -1.03
CA ALA A 211 -5.71 -11.28 -0.61
C ALA A 211 -5.69 -11.15 0.92
N ASP A 212 -6.44 -11.99 1.64
CA ASP A 212 -6.42 -11.99 3.11
C ASP A 212 -5.04 -12.34 3.67
N ALA A 213 -4.37 -13.33 3.06
CA ALA A 213 -3.01 -13.71 3.44
C ALA A 213 -2.02 -12.55 3.26
N LEU A 214 -2.06 -11.89 2.10
CA LEU A 214 -1.13 -10.81 1.76
C LEU A 214 -1.38 -9.55 2.60
N ILE A 215 -2.65 -9.20 2.87
CA ILE A 215 -3.00 -8.09 3.76
C ILE A 215 -2.47 -8.36 5.17
N ALA A 216 -2.77 -9.54 5.74
CA ALA A 216 -2.33 -9.90 7.08
C ALA A 216 -0.79 -9.92 7.19
N LEU A 217 -0.10 -10.50 6.20
CA LEU A 217 1.36 -10.50 6.16
C LEU A 217 1.93 -9.09 6.06
N ASN A 218 1.35 -8.21 5.25
CA ASN A 218 1.81 -6.84 5.15
C ASN A 218 1.56 -6.04 6.44
N GLU A 219 0.44 -6.25 7.13
CA GLU A 219 0.22 -5.66 8.47
C GLU A 219 1.33 -6.07 9.43
N ASP A 220 1.67 -7.36 9.48
CA ASP A 220 2.77 -7.89 10.32
C ASP A 220 4.15 -7.33 9.89
N LEU A 221 4.41 -7.21 8.58
CA LEU A 221 5.67 -6.68 8.04
C LEU A 221 5.85 -5.19 8.32
N VAL A 222 4.80 -4.36 8.20
CA VAL A 222 4.86 -2.94 8.59
C VAL A 222 5.14 -2.83 10.08
N ALA A 223 4.47 -3.63 10.91
CA ALA A 223 4.64 -3.57 12.36
C ALA A 223 6.08 -3.88 12.80
N ASP A 224 6.77 -4.81 12.12
CA ASP A 224 8.20 -5.05 12.39
C ASP A 224 9.12 -3.96 11.81
N TRP A 225 8.77 -3.41 10.64
CA TRP A 225 9.54 -2.36 9.98
C TRP A 225 9.47 -1.00 10.71
N ASP A 226 8.27 -0.52 11.04
CA ASP A 226 8.05 0.73 11.75
C ASP A 226 7.69 0.50 13.22
N ARG A 227 8.73 0.30 14.04
CA ARG A 227 8.57 0.14 15.49
C ARG A 227 8.22 1.44 16.22
N SER A 228 8.20 2.58 15.54
CA SER A 228 7.80 3.84 16.16
C SER A 228 6.30 3.89 16.44
N GLY A 229 5.50 3.16 15.66
CA GLY A 229 4.04 3.15 15.77
C GLY A 229 3.41 4.52 15.50
N MET A 230 4.09 5.40 14.75
CA MET A 230 3.63 6.77 14.52
C MET A 230 2.36 6.82 13.68
N ALA A 231 2.23 5.96 12.67
CA ALA A 231 1.05 5.86 11.82
C ALA A 231 0.77 4.39 11.46
N GLN A 232 -0.42 3.90 11.82
CA GLN A 232 -0.82 2.52 11.54
C GLN A 232 -1.28 2.37 10.08
N PRO A 233 -0.85 1.32 9.34
CA PRO A 233 -1.38 1.04 8.01
C PRO A 233 -2.83 0.55 8.10
N VAL A 234 -3.68 1.06 7.21
CA VAL A 234 -5.03 0.53 6.98
C VAL A 234 -5.11 0.07 5.53
N PHE A 235 -4.91 -1.23 5.32
CA PHE A 235 -5.08 -1.82 4.00
C PHE A 235 -6.56 -2.08 3.70
N ILE A 236 -7.00 -1.54 2.58
CA ILE A 236 -8.32 -1.72 1.98
C ILE A 236 -8.13 -2.31 0.58
N ASP A 237 -9.16 -2.93 0.01
CA ASP A 237 -9.07 -3.55 -1.31
C ASP A 237 -10.37 -3.40 -2.11
N ASP A 238 -10.44 -4.09 -3.25
CA ASP A 238 -11.61 -4.07 -4.13
C ASP A 238 -12.89 -4.57 -3.45
N ARG A 239 -12.81 -5.40 -2.40
CA ARG A 239 -13.99 -5.89 -1.67
C ARG A 239 -14.58 -4.76 -0.82
N LEU A 240 -13.74 -3.94 -0.20
CA LEU A 240 -14.19 -2.75 0.51
C LEU A 240 -14.79 -1.72 -0.46
N ALA A 241 -14.15 -1.51 -1.61
CA ALA A 241 -14.69 -0.62 -2.65
C ALA A 241 -16.04 -1.13 -3.18
N ALA A 242 -16.18 -2.43 -3.40
CA ALA A 242 -17.44 -3.06 -3.80
C ALA A 242 -18.53 -2.90 -2.73
N ALA A 243 -18.18 -3.01 -1.44
CA ALA A 243 -19.12 -2.78 -0.34
C ALA A 243 -19.60 -1.31 -0.31
N ALA A 244 -18.69 -0.35 -0.47
CA ALA A 244 -19.06 1.06 -0.56
C ALA A 244 -19.97 1.33 -1.78
N MET A 245 -19.64 0.76 -2.94
CA MET A 245 -20.46 0.88 -4.16
C MET A 245 -21.83 0.23 -4.00
N ALA A 246 -21.93 -0.94 -3.38
CA ALA A 246 -23.21 -1.60 -3.13
C ALA A 246 -24.12 -0.72 -2.25
N ARG A 247 -23.56 -0.14 -1.18
CA ARG A 247 -24.28 0.79 -0.31
C ARG A 247 -24.76 2.02 -1.08
N HIS A 248 -23.94 2.55 -2.00
CA HIS A 248 -24.36 3.64 -2.87
C HIS A 248 -25.62 3.31 -3.69
N LEU A 249 -25.68 2.11 -4.25
CA LEU A 249 -26.81 1.66 -5.07
C LEU A 249 -28.08 1.36 -4.26
N GLU A 250 -27.99 1.21 -2.94
CA GLU A 250 -29.16 1.02 -2.07
C GLU A 250 -29.89 2.34 -1.75
N TYR A 251 -29.23 3.49 -1.96
CA TYR A 251 -29.75 4.83 -1.64
C TYR A 251 -30.18 5.64 -2.89
N ASP A 252 -30.08 5.05 -4.10
CA ASP A 252 -30.64 5.58 -5.35
C ASP A 252 -32.07 5.04 -5.59
#